data_AF-A0A800BZ36-F1
#
_entry.id   AF-A0A800BZ36-F1
#
_cell.length_a   1.000
_cell.length_b   1.000
_cell.length_c   1.000
_cell.angle_alpha   90.00
_cell.angle_beta   90.00
_cell.angle_gamma   90.00
#
_symmetry.space_group_name_H-M   'P 1'
#
loop_
_entity.id
_entity.type
_entity.pdbx_description
1 polymer ?
#
loop_
_entity_poly.entity_id
_entity_poly.type
_entity_poly.pdbx_seq_one_letter_code
_entity_poly.pdbx_strand_id
1 'polypeptide(L)' 'KSFEKEYLQQKLNENNGNISQTAEQVGMERSHLHKKLKSLEISS' A
#
# COMPACT_ATOMS: atom_id res chain seq x y z
N LYS A 1 6.65 0.71 -15.95
CA LYS A 1 5.37 -0.02 -15.76
C LYS A 1 5.54 -0.87 -14.50
N SER A 2 5.05 -0.58 -13.31
CA SER A 2 4.32 0.56 -12.75
C SER A 2 4.96 0.83 -11.38
N PHE A 3 5.83 1.83 -11.30
CA PHE A 3 6.64 2.14 -10.10
C PHE A 3 5.80 2.23 -8.83
N GLU A 4 4.57 2.71 -8.95
CA GLU A 4 3.62 2.79 -7.85
C GLU A 4 3.27 1.42 -7.24
N LYS A 5 3.08 0.37 -8.05
CA LYS A 5 2.77 -0.97 -7.54
C LYS A 5 3.94 -1.53 -6.74
N GLU A 6 5.15 -1.42 -7.29
CA GLU A 6 6.38 -1.88 -6.63
C GLU A 6 6.67 -1.09 -5.35
N TYR A 7 6.52 0.23 -5.41
CA TYR A 7 6.68 1.11 -4.25
C TYR A 7 5.71 0.76 -3.12
N LEU A 8 4.42 0.61 -3.42
CA LEU A 8 3.41 0.28 -2.41
C LEU A 8 3.58 -1.15 -1.89
N GLN A 9 3.95 -2.11 -2.76
CA GLN A 9 4.25 -3.47 -2.34
C GLN A 9 5.46 -3.51 -1.40
N GLN A 10 6.54 -2.80 -1.74
CA GLN A 10 7.72 -2.72 -0.91
C GLN A 10 7.39 -2.10 0.45
N LYS A 11 6.69 -0.96 0.46
CA LYS A 11 6.29 -0.28 1.72
C LYS A 11 5.37 -1.14 2.57
N LEU A 12 4.46 -1.87 1.95
CA LEU A 12 3.58 -2.80 2.65
C LEU A 12 4.38 -3.95 3.27
N ASN A 13 5.35 -4.51 2.54
CA ASN A 13 6.23 -5.57 3.03
C ASN A 13 7.14 -5.08 4.17
N GLU A 14 7.70 -3.88 4.07
CA GLU A 14 8.50 -3.22 5.12
C GLU A 14 7.71 -3.05 6.42
N ASN A 15 6.39 -2.88 6.32
CA ASN A 15 5.48 -2.76 7.47
C ASN A 15 4.77 -4.09 7.80
N ASN A 16 5.28 -5.25 7.35
CA ASN A 16 4.72 -6.56 7.63
C ASN A 16 3.23 -6.71 7.24
N GLY A 17 2.79 -6.04 6.18
CA GLY A 17 1.39 -6.05 5.75
C GLY A 17 0.49 -5.07 6.52
N ASN A 18 1.03 -4.25 7.41
CA ASN A 18 0.25 -3.26 8.16
C ASN A 18 -0.14 -2.07 7.27
N ILE A 19 -1.37 -2.11 6.78
CA ILE A 19 -1.95 -1.07 5.91
C ILE A 19 -2.03 0.27 6.63
N SER A 20 -2.32 0.32 7.93
CA SER A 20 -2.43 1.57 8.67
C SER A 20 -1.07 2.29 8.77
N GLN A 21 -0.03 1.55 9.12
CA GLN A 21 1.34 2.08 9.21
C GLN A 21 1.89 2.44 7.82
N THR A 22 1.57 1.64 6.81
CA THR A 22 1.94 1.95 5.42
C THR A 22 1.26 3.24 4.96
N ALA A 23 -0.02 3.42 5.26
CA ALA A 23 -0.81 4.60 4.92
C ALA A 23 -0.22 5.87 5.54
N GLU A 24 0.14 5.81 6.82
CA GLU A 24 0.82 6.90 7.53
C GLU A 24 2.17 7.24 6.88
N GLN A 25 2.99 6.23 6.56
CA GLN A 25 4.30 6.43 5.93
C GLN A 25 4.23 6.99 4.51
N VAL A 26 3.24 6.59 3.71
CA VAL A 26 3.06 7.11 2.35
C VAL A 26 2.23 8.40 2.30
N GLY A 27 1.80 8.92 3.46
CA GLY A 27 0.98 10.13 3.56
C GLY A 27 -0.40 9.98 2.92
N MET A 28 -0.98 8.77 2.97
CA MET A 28 -2.28 8.45 2.38
C MET A 28 -3.28 8.06 3.46
N GLU A 29 -4.54 8.39 3.25
CA GLU A 29 -5.63 7.84 4.07
C GLU A 29 -5.70 6.31 3.96
N ARG A 30 -5.81 5.61 5.09
CA ARG A 30 -5.85 4.14 5.13
C ARG A 30 -6.92 3.55 4.19
N SER A 31 -8.10 4.15 4.16
CA SER A 31 -9.21 3.70 3.31
C SER A 31 -8.90 3.84 1.82
N HIS A 32 -8.18 4.90 1.44
CA HIS A 32 -7.71 5.12 0.08
C HIS A 32 -6.61 4.12 -0.28
N LEU A 33 -5.62 3.94 0.61
CA LEU A 33 -4.56 2.97 0.40
C LEU A 33 -5.13 1.56 0.23
N HIS A 34 -6.05 1.14 1.10
CA HIS A 34 -6.69 -0.17 1.00
C HIS A 34 -7.40 -0.39 -0.34
N LYS A 35 -8.21 0.59 -0.80
CA LYS A 35 -8.86 0.52 -2.12
C LYS A 35 -7.82 0.44 -3.25
N LYS A 36 -6.74 1.20 -3.13
CA LYS A 36 -5.65 1.23 -4.11
C LYS A 36 -4.90 -0.10 -4.19
N LEU A 37 -4.52 -0.67 -3.05
CA LEU A 37 -3.88 -1.98 -2.96
C LEU A 37 -4.77 -3.08 -3.56
N LYS A 38 -6.09 -3.03 -3.29
CA LYS A 38 -7.05 -3.94 -3.90
C LYS A 38 -7.14 -3.77 -5.42
N SER A 39 -7.16 -2.54 -5.93
CA SER A 39 -7.17 -2.24 -7.37
C SER A 39 -5.89 -2.66 -8.09
N LEU A 40 -4.77 -2.73 -7.36
CA LEU A 40 -3.45 -3.15 -7.87
C LEU A 40 -3.19 -4.65 -7.66
N GLU A 41 -4.15 -5.39 -7.11
CA GLU A 41 -4.05 -6.82 -6.77
C GLU A 41 -2.88 -7.12 -5.81
N ILE A 42 -2.60 -6.19 -4.89
CA ILE A 42 -1.56 -6.32 -3.85
C ILE A 42 -2.14 -6.95 -2.56
N SER A 43 -3.37 -6.59 -2.20
CA SER A 43 -4.04 -7.08 -1.00
C SER A 43 -5.47 -7.53 -1.31
N SER A 44 -5.88 -8.68 -0.76
CA SER A 44 -7.21 -9.27 -0.89
C SER A 44 -8.21 -8.72 0.13
#